data_AF-A0A163INX1-F1
#
_entry.id   AF-A0A163INX1-F1
#
_cell.length_a   1.000
_cell.length_b   1.000
_cell.length_c   1.000
_cell.angle_alpha   90.00
_cell.angle_beta   90.00
_cell.angle_gamma   90.00
#
_symmetry.space_group_name_H-M   'P 1'
#
loop_
_entity.id
_entity.type
_entity.pdbx_description
1 polymer ?
#
loop_
_entity_poly.entity_id
_entity_poly.type
_entity_poly.pdbx_seq_one_letter_code
_entity_poly.pdbx_strand_id
1 'polypeptide(L)' 'MLEWMLRNVMAKRGIWSGAALARLMKEKADYSLSAASISALLTSQPRQMKAETLDALCTTLECTPGDLWVHTPPSKTKGA' A
#
# COMPACT_ATOMS: atom_id res chain seq x y z
N MET A 1 11.66 11.44 -4.60
CA MET A 1 11.19 10.14 -5.10
C MET A 1 9.98 9.75 -4.29
N LEU A 2 8.94 9.23 -4.93
CA LEU A 2 7.77 8.69 -4.25
C LEU A 2 7.95 7.18 -4.13
N GLU A 3 7.73 6.61 -2.95
CA GLU A 3 8.00 5.21 -2.63
C GLU A 3 6.73 4.53 -2.15
N TRP A 4 6.51 3.30 -2.64
CA TRP A 4 5.34 2.49 -2.30
C TRP A 4 5.69 1.49 -1.20
N MET A 5 5.07 1.65 -0.03
CA MET A 5 5.46 0.98 1.22
C MET A 5 4.47 -0.11 1.65
N LEU A 6 3.56 -0.55 0.78
CA LEU A 6 2.51 -1.52 1.12
C LEU A 6 3.05 -2.78 1.82
N ARG A 7 4.11 -3.40 1.29
CA ARG A 7 4.69 -4.61 1.89
C ARG A 7 5.22 -4.37 3.30
N ASN A 8 5.84 -3.21 3.55
CA ASN A 8 6.34 -2.86 4.88
C ASN A 8 5.19 -2.64 5.86
N VAL A 9 4.13 -1.92 5.43
CA VAL A 9 2.95 -1.69 6.27
C VAL A 9 2.23 -3.00 6.58
N MET A 10 2.09 -3.89 5.60
CA MET A 10 1.51 -5.22 5.77
C MET A 10 2.31 -6.07 6.75
N ALA A 11 3.65 -6.12 6.61
CA ALA A 11 4.52 -6.87 7.50
C ALA A 11 4.43 -6.38 8.96
N LYS A 12 4.38 -5.05 9.17
CA LYS A 12 4.16 -4.45 10.51
C LYS A 12 2.84 -4.89 11.17
N ARG A 13 1.88 -5.34 10.37
CA ARG A 13 0.56 -5.81 10.82
C ARG A 13 0.40 -7.33 10.79
N GLY A 14 1.48 -8.06 10.53
CA GLY A 14 1.48 -9.51 10.46
C GLY A 14 0.75 -10.08 9.23
N ILE A 15 0.60 -9.28 8.16
CA ILE A 15 -0.05 -9.72 6.91
C ILE A 15 1.05 -10.07 5.91
N TRP A 16 1.12 -11.35 5.52
CA TRP A 16 2.22 -11.87 4.72
C TRP A 16 1.82 -12.33 3.31
N SER A 17 0.52 -12.36 2.99
CA SER A 17 0.03 -12.82 1.70
C SER A 17 -1.00 -11.87 1.09
N GLY A 18 -1.02 -11.82 -0.25
CA GLY A 18 -2.04 -11.07 -0.98
C GLY A 18 -3.45 -11.62 -0.75
N ALA A 19 -3.61 -12.93 -0.56
CA ALA A 19 -4.89 -13.52 -0.22
C ALA A 19 -5.40 -13.06 1.16
N ALA A 20 -4.52 -12.95 2.15
CA ALA A 20 -4.89 -12.40 3.46
C ALA A 20 -5.28 -10.92 3.36
N LEU A 21 -4.55 -10.13 2.57
CA LEU A 21 -4.92 -8.74 2.30
C LEU A 21 -6.30 -8.65 1.64
N ALA A 22 -6.56 -9.46 0.60
CA ALA A 22 -7.84 -9.49 -0.12
C ALA A 22 -9.00 -9.75 0.83
N ARG A 23 -8.82 -10.75 1.69
CA ARG A 23 -9.81 -11.16 2.67
C ARG A 23 -10.08 -10.05 3.67
N LEU A 24 -9.04 -9.45 4.23
CA LEU A 24 -9.16 -8.34 5.19
C LEU A 24 -9.77 -7.09 4.56
N MET A 25 -9.46 -6.78 3.29
CA MET A 25 -10.08 -5.66 2.58
C MET A 25 -11.59 -5.85 2.41
N LYS A 26 -12.00 -7.08 2.10
CA LYS A 26 -13.43 -7.41 2.04
C LYS A 26 -14.09 -7.36 3.42
N GLU A 27 -13.43 -7.89 4.46
CA GLU A 27 -13.98 -7.97 5.82
C GLU A 27 -14.06 -6.60 6.53
N LYS A 28 -13.04 -5.73 6.35
CA LYS A 28 -12.93 -4.46 7.10
C LYS A 28 -13.40 -3.24 6.32
N ALA A 29 -13.27 -3.24 5.00
CA ALA A 29 -13.53 -2.07 4.15
C ALA A 29 -14.63 -2.30 3.12
N ASP A 30 -15.31 -3.45 3.16
CA ASP A 30 -16.31 -3.88 2.15
C ASP A 30 -15.80 -3.74 0.71
N TYR A 31 -14.49 -3.90 0.51
CA TYR A 31 -13.83 -3.63 -0.76
C TYR A 31 -13.11 -4.88 -1.28
N SER A 32 -13.45 -5.29 -2.50
CA SER A 32 -12.87 -6.48 -3.13
C SER A 32 -12.00 -6.10 -4.32
N LEU A 33 -10.77 -6.62 -4.34
CA LEU A 33 -9.87 -6.55 -5.48
C LEU A 33 -9.66 -7.92 -6.09
N SER A 34 -9.34 -7.97 -7.38
CA SER A 34 -8.93 -9.22 -8.03
C SER A 34 -7.55 -9.67 -7.51
N ALA A 35 -7.28 -10.97 -7.55
CA ALA A 35 -5.98 -11.51 -7.16
C ALA A 35 -4.82 -10.90 -7.99
N ALA A 36 -5.06 -10.61 -9.28
CA ALA A 36 -4.10 -9.95 -10.14
C ALA A 36 -3.81 -8.51 -9.69
N SER A 37 -4.86 -7.75 -9.33
CA SER A 37 -4.72 -6.38 -8.82
C SER A 37 -3.92 -6.33 -7.51
N ILE A 38 -4.19 -7.27 -6.59
CA ILE A 38 -3.44 -7.35 -5.34
C ILE A 38 -1.98 -7.72 -5.59
N SER A 39 -1.74 -8.71 -6.45
CA SER A 39 -0.38 -9.10 -6.81
C SER A 39 0.40 -7.92 -7.41
N ALA A 40 -0.23 -7.14 -8.29
CA ALA A 40 0.38 -5.93 -8.86
C ALA A 40 0.73 -4.89 -7.78
N LEU A 41 -0.17 -4.63 -6.83
CA LEU A 41 0.09 -3.71 -5.70
C LEU A 41 1.24 -4.19 -4.80
N LEU A 42 1.43 -5.49 -4.64
CA LEU A 42 2.52 -6.04 -3.82
C LEU A 42 3.87 -6.01 -4.54
N THR A 43 3.87 -6.15 -5.86
CA THR A 43 5.09 -6.32 -6.65
C THR A 43 5.62 -5.02 -7.23
N SER A 44 4.78 -4.02 -7.45
CA SER A 44 5.17 -2.76 -8.10
C SER A 44 4.39 -1.57 -7.56
N GLN A 45 5.01 -0.39 -7.66
CA GLN A 45 4.36 0.88 -7.39
C GLN A 45 3.25 1.12 -8.44
N PRO A 46 2.00 1.36 -8.03
CA PRO A 46 0.91 1.61 -8.98
C PRO A 46 1.08 2.98 -9.66
N ARG A 47 0.90 3.03 -10.98
CA ARG A 47 0.90 4.30 -11.75
C ARG A 47 -0.36 5.13 -11.52
N GLN A 48 -1.46 4.45 -11.27
CA GLN A 48 -2.78 5.02 -11.00
C GLN A 48 -3.47 4.16 -9.95
N MET A 49 -4.15 4.79 -9.02
CA MET A 49 -4.98 4.11 -8.02
C MET A 49 -6.21 4.95 -7.72
N LYS A 50 -7.37 4.31 -7.57
CA LYS A 50 -8.59 4.99 -7.15
C LYS A 50 -8.47 5.40 -5.68
N ALA A 51 -9.05 6.55 -5.33
CA ALA A 51 -9.11 7.01 -3.95
C ALA A 51 -9.80 5.97 -3.04
N GLU A 52 -10.86 5.31 -3.54
CA GLU A 52 -11.57 4.24 -2.83
C GLU A 52 -10.67 3.04 -2.51
N THR A 53 -9.76 2.67 -3.41
CA THR A 53 -8.79 1.59 -3.17
C THR A 53 -7.79 1.98 -2.08
N LEU A 54 -7.31 3.23 -2.12
CA LEU A 54 -6.39 3.76 -1.12
C LEU A 54 -7.05 3.84 0.25
N ASP A 55 -8.28 4.34 0.31
CA ASP A 55 -9.10 4.39 1.52
C ASP A 55 -9.33 2.99 2.10
N ALA A 56 -9.73 2.03 1.26
CA ALA A 56 -9.90 0.65 1.69
C ALA A 56 -8.61 0.04 2.23
N LEU A 57 -7.46 0.30 1.60
CA LEU A 57 -6.15 -0.14 2.12
C LEU A 57 -5.85 0.50 3.47
N CYS A 58 -6.07 1.81 3.60
CA CYS A 58 -5.86 2.54 4.85
C CYS A 58 -6.74 2.01 5.98
N THR A 59 -8.03 1.75 5.72
CA THR A 59 -8.97 1.16 6.68
C THR A 59 -8.59 -0.26 7.05
N THR A 60 -8.25 -1.10 6.07
CA THR A 60 -7.87 -2.50 6.29
C THR A 60 -6.60 -2.64 7.11
N LEU A 61 -5.61 -1.83 6.74
CA LEU A 61 -4.30 -1.75 7.34
C LEU A 61 -4.25 -0.61 8.34
N GLU A 62 -5.35 -0.20 8.98
CA GLU A 62 -5.54 0.91 9.94
C GLU A 62 -4.41 1.96 9.98
N CYS A 63 -4.03 2.49 8.81
CA CYS A 63 -2.87 3.36 8.58
C CYS A 63 -3.29 4.56 7.77
N THR A 64 -2.37 5.50 7.58
CA THR A 64 -2.64 6.69 6.78
C THR A 64 -2.10 6.53 5.35
N PRO A 65 -2.62 7.30 4.37
CA PRO A 65 -2.04 7.34 3.04
C PRO A 65 -0.54 7.63 3.01
N GLY A 66 -0.02 8.40 3.96
CA GLY A 66 1.41 8.72 4.08
C GLY A 66 2.28 7.53 4.54
N ASP A 67 1.70 6.54 5.20
CA ASP A 67 2.39 5.28 5.51
C ASP A 67 2.58 4.40 4.27
N LEU A 68 1.65 4.49 3.33
CA LEU A 68 1.68 3.73 2.08
C LEU A 68 2.49 4.45 0.99
N TRP A 69 2.41 5.78 0.94
CA TRP A 69 3.10 6.63 -0.03
C TRP A 69 4.06 7.59 0.67
N VAL A 70 5.34 7.23 0.66
CA VAL A 70 6.39 8.02 1.30
C VAL A 70 7.09 8.89 0.25
N HIS A 71 7.10 10.20 0.46
CA HIS A 71 7.88 11.12 -0.36
C HIS A 71 9.25 11.36 0.28
N THR A 72 10.30 10.94 -0.42
CA THR A 72 11.68 11.21 -0.05
C THR A 72 12.22 12.33 -0.95
N PRO A 73 12.46 13.56 -0.46
CA PRO A 73 13.05 14.61 -1.29
C PRO A 73 14.46 14.18 -1.74
N PRO A 74 14.89 14.54 -2.96
CA PRO A 74 16.27 14.28 -3.36
C PRO A 74 17.20 15.06 -2.43
N SER A 75 17.99 14.34 -1.61
CA SER A 75 19.07 14.94 -0.85
C SER A 75 20.03 15.62 -1.81
N LYS A 76 20.09 16.95 -1.81
CA LYS A 76 21.23 17.66 -2.39
C LYS A 76 22.44 17.28 -1.54
N THR A 77 23.24 16.33 -2.01
CA THR A 77 24.61 16.13 -1.51
C THR A 77 25.31 17.48 -1.66
N LYS A 78 25.52 18.14 -0.52
CA LYS A 78 26.27 19.39 -0.43
C LYS A 78 27.70 19.03 -0.82
N GLY A 79 28.13 19.51 -1.99
CA GLY A 79 29.50 19.32 -2.46
C GLY A 79 30.50 19.78 -1.40
N ALA A 80 31.54 18.98 -1.21
CA ALA A 80 32.76 19.33 -0.52
C ALA A 80 33.90 19.17 -1.52
#